data_AF-A0AAW8EIT4-F1
#
_entry.id   AF-A0AAW8EIT4-F1
#
_cell.length_a   1.000
_cell.length_b   1.000
_cell.length_c   1.000
_cell.angle_alpha   90.00
_cell.angle_beta   90.00
_cell.angle_gamma   90.00
#
_symmetry.space_group_name_H-M   'P 1'
#
loop_
_entity.id
_entity.type
_entity.pdbx_description
1 polymer ?
#
loop_
_entity_poly.entity_id
_entity_poly.type
_entity_poly.pdbx_seq_one_letter_code
_entity_poly.pdbx_strand_id
1 'polypeptide(L)'
;MAAQPPTVPRGKTSLDKTLKKSEEVAADVQRASDNLAVVNTVLEQELPDEVQVGEVAQAIEQTSQLEQKLAKSAEKLAEVNAALSEEIEKRREVTAERDESQALAEELKARIRSDNKH
;
A
#
# COMPACT_ATOMS: atom_id res chain seq x y z
N MET A 1 21.91 -6.82 -32.69
CA MET A 1 20.77 -6.14 -32.08
C MET A 1 20.21 -7.07 -31.01
N ALA A 2 20.84 -7.12 -29.83
CA ALA A 2 20.37 -7.96 -28.73
C ALA A 2 19.12 -7.31 -28.13
N ALA A 3 18.01 -8.03 -28.11
CA ALA A 3 16.76 -7.57 -27.53
C ALA A 3 16.98 -7.36 -26.02
N GLN A 4 16.75 -6.14 -25.55
CA GLN A 4 16.76 -5.83 -24.13
C GLN A 4 15.70 -6.70 -23.42
N PRO A 5 16.03 -7.32 -22.26
CA PRO A 5 15.04 -8.06 -21.49
C PRO A 5 13.88 -7.11 -21.11
N PRO A 6 12.63 -7.60 -21.12
CA PRO A 6 11.47 -6.76 -20.88
C PRO A 6 11.44 -6.33 -19.40
N THR A 7 11.95 -5.14 -19.09
CA THR A 7 11.72 -4.48 -17.82
C THR A 7 10.21 -4.22 -17.70
N VAL A 8 9.50 -5.00 -16.89
CA VAL A 8 8.05 -4.86 -16.75
C VAL A 8 7.73 -3.48 -16.16
N PRO A 9 7.01 -2.61 -16.88
CA PRO A 9 6.75 -1.25 -16.42
C PRO A 9 5.93 -1.20 -15.12
N ARG A 10 6.23 -0.20 -14.29
CA ARG A 10 5.51 0.13 -13.07
C ARG A 10 3.99 0.26 -13.35
N GLY A 11 3.15 -0.41 -12.56
CA GLY A 11 1.69 -0.40 -12.74
C GLY A 11 1.06 -1.54 -13.56
N LYS A 12 1.87 -2.46 -14.13
CA LYS A 12 1.34 -3.59 -14.93
C LYS A 12 1.24 -4.92 -14.16
N THR A 13 1.89 -5.04 -13.00
CA THR A 13 1.88 -6.29 -12.23
C THR A 13 0.64 -6.42 -11.36
N SER A 14 0.30 -7.66 -10.99
CA SER A 14 -0.80 -7.93 -10.04
C SER A 14 -0.55 -7.27 -8.67
N LEU A 15 0.73 -7.18 -8.26
CA LEU A 15 1.12 -6.54 -7.00
C LEU A 15 0.94 -5.03 -7.04
N ASP A 16 1.29 -4.36 -8.14
CA ASP A 16 1.05 -2.91 -8.30
C ASP A 16 -0.44 -2.57 -8.20
N LYS A 17 -1.30 -3.38 -8.83
CA LYS A 17 -2.77 -3.19 -8.76
C LYS A 17 -3.29 -3.42 -7.35
N THR A 18 -2.75 -4.43 -6.65
CA THR A 18 -3.10 -4.72 -5.26
C THR A 18 -2.70 -3.58 -4.34
N LEU A 19 -1.47 -3.06 -4.50
CA LEU A 19 -0.99 -1.91 -3.74
C LEU A 19 -1.90 -0.70 -3.95
N LYS A 20 -2.18 -0.33 -5.20
CA LYS A 20 -3.06 0.80 -5.51
C LYS A 20 -4.44 0.65 -4.85
N LYS A 21 -5.03 -0.54 -4.94
CA LYS A 21 -6.34 -0.80 -4.31
C LYS A 21 -6.26 -0.70 -2.79
N SER A 22 -5.16 -1.15 -2.20
CA SER A 22 -4.93 -1.05 -0.75
C SER A 22 -4.72 0.41 -0.29
N GLU A 23 -4.08 1.24 -1.11
CA GLU A 23 -3.96 2.69 -0.88
C GLU A 23 -5.31 3.40 -0.96
N GLU A 24 -6.13 3.05 -1.94
CA GLU A 24 -7.51 3.56 -2.07
C GLU A 24 -8.34 3.22 -0.82
N VAL A 25 -8.27 1.97 -0.35
CA VAL A 25 -8.96 1.54 0.89
C VAL A 25 -8.45 2.30 2.12
N ALA A 26 -7.13 2.48 2.25
CA ALA A 26 -6.56 3.25 3.36
C ALA A 26 -7.08 4.69 3.38
N ALA A 27 -7.14 5.34 2.21
CA ALA A 27 -7.66 6.69 2.07
C ALA A 27 -9.15 6.79 2.40
N ASP A 28 -9.96 5.81 1.98
CA ASP A 28 -11.39 5.78 2.28
C ASP A 28 -11.64 5.55 3.78
N VAL A 29 -10.86 4.69 4.43
CA VAL A 29 -10.93 4.46 5.89
C VAL A 29 -10.53 5.73 6.65
N GLN A 30 -9.47 6.42 6.24
CA GLN A 30 -9.07 7.69 6.85
C GLN A 30 -10.19 8.73 6.72
N ARG A 31 -10.75 8.91 5.52
CA ARG A 31 -11.85 9.86 5.28
C ARG A 31 -13.08 9.54 6.15
N ALA A 32 -13.41 8.26 6.29
CA ALA A 32 -14.51 7.83 7.15
C ALA A 32 -14.22 8.16 8.62
N SER A 33 -12.98 7.98 9.08
CA SER A 33 -12.54 8.38 10.43
C SER A 33 -12.67 9.87 10.66
N ASP A 34 -12.19 10.69 9.73
CA ASP A 34 -12.22 12.15 9.83
C ASP A 34 -13.68 12.65 9.87
N ASN A 35 -14.54 12.10 9.01
CA ASN A 35 -15.96 12.44 8.99
C ASN A 35 -16.66 12.05 10.30
N LEU A 36 -16.35 10.87 10.85
CA LEU A 36 -16.93 10.42 12.10
C LEU A 36 -16.53 11.34 13.27
N ALA A 37 -15.24 11.71 13.33
CA ALA A 37 -14.72 12.64 14.34
C ALA A 37 -15.42 14.01 14.30
N VAL A 38 -15.69 14.55 13.11
CA VAL A 38 -16.46 15.80 12.96
C VAL A 38 -17.88 15.61 13.48
N VAL A 39 -18.56 14.53 13.10
CA VAL A 39 -19.93 14.26 13.54
C VAL A 39 -20.01 14.10 15.06
N ASN A 40 -19.13 13.31 15.68
CA ASN A 40 -19.12 13.11 17.11
C ASN A 40 -18.82 14.40 17.87
N THR A 41 -17.87 15.20 17.38
CA THR A 41 -17.56 16.53 17.95
C THR A 41 -18.79 17.45 17.91
N VAL A 42 -19.55 17.45 16.81
CA VAL A 42 -20.80 18.23 16.70
C VAL A 42 -21.86 17.71 17.68
N LEU A 43 -22.01 16.39 17.82
CA LEU A 43 -22.95 15.81 18.78
C LEU A 43 -22.59 16.17 20.23
N GLU A 44 -21.31 16.12 20.59
CA GLU A 44 -20.81 16.51 21.92
C GLU A 44 -21.01 18.01 22.22
N GLN A 45 -20.93 18.89 21.21
CA GLN A 45 -21.04 20.34 21.40
C GLN A 45 -22.48 20.87 21.30
N GLU A 46 -23.29 20.31 20.40
CA GLU A 46 -24.61 20.86 20.08
C GLU A 46 -25.76 20.20 20.87
N LEU A 47 -25.53 19.02 21.47
CA LEU A 47 -26.53 18.40 22.33
C LEU A 47 -26.50 19.03 23.72
N PRO A 48 -27.64 19.48 24.28
CA PRO A 48 -27.70 19.94 25.66
C PRO A 48 -27.34 18.82 26.65
N ASP A 49 -26.75 19.18 27.79
CA ASP A 49 -26.36 18.23 28.85
C ASP A 49 -27.55 17.39 29.34
N GLU A 50 -28.78 17.93 29.31
CA GLU A 50 -29.97 17.17 29.72
C GLU A 50 -30.34 16.04 28.74
N VAL A 51 -29.85 16.12 27.50
CA VAL A 51 -30.05 15.12 26.43
C VAL A 51 -28.84 14.17 26.33
N GLN A 52 -27.65 14.63 26.71
CA GLN A 52 -26.42 13.82 26.78
C GLN A 52 -26.37 12.93 28.02
N VAL A 53 -27.42 12.14 28.26
CA VAL A 53 -27.49 11.22 29.40
C VAL A 53 -27.92 9.83 28.95
N GLY A 54 -27.62 8.82 29.77
CA GLY A 54 -28.03 7.43 29.53
C GLY A 54 -27.49 6.88 28.20
N GLU A 55 -28.40 6.41 27.34
CA GLU A 55 -28.04 5.76 26.07
C GLU A 55 -27.35 6.71 25.09
N VAL A 56 -27.69 8.01 25.10
CA VAL A 56 -27.07 9.01 24.22
C VAL A 56 -25.60 9.22 24.59
N ALA A 57 -25.30 9.40 25.88
CA ALA A 57 -23.92 9.52 26.37
C ALA A 57 -23.11 8.25 26.06
N GLN A 58 -23.72 7.07 26.20
CA GLN A 58 -23.07 5.81 25.87
C GLN A 58 -22.78 5.68 24.37
N ALA A 59 -23.69 6.14 23.49
CA ALA A 59 -23.49 6.13 22.05
C ALA A 59 -22.37 7.10 21.60
N ILE A 60 -22.28 8.28 22.23
CA ILE A 60 -21.19 9.25 22.00
C ILE A 60 -19.84 8.63 22.38
N GLU A 61 -19.74 8.07 23.59
CA GLU A 61 -18.51 7.39 24.04
C GLU A 61 -18.12 6.22 23.12
N GLN A 62 -19.08 5.38 22.71
CA GLN A 62 -18.82 4.30 21.76
C GLN A 62 -18.33 4.81 20.41
N THR A 63 -18.85 5.95 19.96
CA THR A 63 -18.44 6.59 18.70
C THR A 63 -17.00 7.07 18.80
N SER A 64 -16.63 7.75 19.89
CA SER A 64 -15.25 8.16 20.17
C SER A 64 -14.27 6.98 20.19
N GLN A 65 -14.65 5.84 20.80
CA GLN A 65 -13.83 4.64 20.77
C GLN A 65 -13.70 4.03 19.36
N LEU A 66 -14.76 4.12 18.55
CA LEU A 66 -14.74 3.64 17.17
C LEU A 66 -13.84 4.51 16.30
N GLU A 67 -13.87 5.83 16.47
CA GLU A 67 -12.97 6.77 15.79
C GLU A 67 -11.51 6.45 16.05
N GLN A 68 -11.14 6.26 17.33
CA GLN A 68 -9.76 5.92 17.68
C GLN A 68 -9.31 4.60 17.04
N LYS A 69 -10.20 3.60 16.97
CA LYS A 69 -9.91 2.33 16.29
C LYS A 69 -9.77 2.53 14.79
N LEU A 70 -10.64 3.34 14.19
CA LEU A 70 -10.65 3.58 12.75
C LEU A 70 -9.40 4.36 12.30
N ALA A 71 -9.00 5.37 13.06
CA ALA A 71 -7.76 6.12 12.84
C ALA A 71 -6.53 5.19 12.92
N LYS A 72 -6.43 4.34 13.96
CA LYS A 72 -5.35 3.34 14.08
C LYS A 72 -5.36 2.33 12.94
N SER A 73 -6.53 1.94 12.45
CA SER A 73 -6.65 1.06 11.28
C SER A 73 -6.15 1.73 10.01
N ALA A 74 -6.46 3.01 9.79
CA ALA A 74 -5.96 3.78 8.66
C ALA A 74 -4.44 3.93 8.70
N GLU A 75 -3.88 4.27 9.86
CA GLU A 75 -2.42 4.36 10.07
C GLU A 75 -1.73 3.03 9.75
N LYS A 76 -2.23 1.93 10.31
CA LYS A 76 -1.66 0.61 10.06
C LYS A 76 -1.75 0.18 8.59
N LEU A 77 -2.84 0.53 7.90
CA LEU A 77 -2.96 0.29 6.46
C LEU A 77 -1.94 1.10 5.67
N ALA A 78 -1.69 2.36 6.05
CA ALA A 78 -0.66 3.19 5.43
C ALA A 78 0.74 2.60 5.62
N GLU A 79 1.08 2.13 6.82
CA GLU A 79 2.36 1.44 7.09
C GLU A 79 2.53 0.20 6.21
N VAL A 80 1.50 -0.64 6.10
CA VAL A 80 1.53 -1.85 5.28
C VAL A 80 1.70 -1.51 3.80
N ASN A 81 1.02 -0.47 3.31
CA ASN A 81 1.17 -0.02 1.92
C ASN A 81 2.57 0.50 1.62
N ALA A 82 3.19 1.22 2.57
CA ALA A 82 4.57 1.69 2.45
C ALA A 82 5.54 0.50 2.37
N ALA A 83 5.42 -0.48 3.27
CA ALA A 83 6.25 -1.69 3.26
C ALA A 83 6.07 -2.52 1.97
N LEU A 84 4.82 -2.65 1.49
CA LEU A 84 4.54 -3.35 0.23
C LEU A 84 5.14 -2.62 -0.97
N SER A 85 5.11 -1.29 -0.99
CA SER A 85 5.72 -0.48 -2.04
C SER A 85 7.23 -0.70 -2.11
N GLU A 86 7.90 -0.70 -0.96
CA GLU A 86 9.34 -0.95 -0.85
C GLU A 86 9.70 -2.35 -1.37
N GLU A 87 8.95 -3.37 -0.95
CA GLU A 87 9.19 -4.75 -1.39
C GLU A 87 8.95 -4.94 -2.90
N ILE A 88 7.94 -4.28 -3.48
CA ILE A 88 7.71 -4.30 -4.94
C ILE A 88 8.93 -3.70 -5.66
N GLU A 89 9.48 -2.59 -5.16
CA GLU A 89 10.62 -1.94 -5.79
C GLU A 89 11.88 -2.79 -5.68
N LYS A 90 12.18 -3.31 -4.50
CA LYS A 90 13.31 -4.23 -4.29
C LYS A 90 13.24 -5.44 -5.21
N ARG A 91 12.05 -6.02 -5.41
CA ARG A 91 11.87 -7.14 -6.35
C ARG A 91 12.16 -6.75 -7.79
N ARG A 92 11.87 -5.52 -8.20
CA ARG A 92 12.22 -5.04 -9.54
C ARG A 92 13.71 -4.91 -9.73
N GLU A 93 14.39 -4.31 -8.75
CA GLU A 93 15.85 -4.15 -8.79
C GLU A 93 16.53 -5.51 -8.92
N VAL A 94 16.19 -6.46 -8.04
CA VAL A 94 16.72 -7.83 -8.09
C VAL A 94 16.38 -8.54 -9.42
N THR A 95 15.20 -8.30 -9.98
CA THR A 95 14.81 -8.88 -11.27
C THR A 95 15.65 -8.29 -12.41
N ALA A 96 15.89 -6.98 -12.40
CA ALA A 96 16.72 -6.32 -13.40
C ALA A 96 18.18 -6.81 -13.34
N GLU A 97 18.77 -6.87 -12.14
CA GLU A 97 20.13 -7.39 -11.93
C GLU A 97 20.27 -8.84 -12.40
N ARG A 98 19.27 -9.67 -12.11
CA ARG A 98 19.22 -11.06 -12.58
C ARG A 98 19.18 -11.13 -14.10
N ASP A 99 18.33 -10.34 -14.74
CA ASP A 99 18.15 -10.36 -16.19
C ASP A 99 19.42 -9.88 -16.92
N GLU A 100 20.09 -8.85 -16.38
CA GLU A 100 21.41 -8.40 -16.85
C GLU A 100 22.48 -9.49 -16.69
N SER A 101 22.53 -10.13 -15.51
CA SER A 101 23.47 -11.22 -15.24
C SER A 101 23.27 -12.42 -16.16
N GLN A 102 22.00 -12.76 -16.45
CA GLN A 102 21.66 -13.83 -17.39
C GLN A 102 22.07 -13.49 -18.82
N ALA A 103 21.87 -12.25 -19.27
CA ALA A 103 22.29 -11.81 -20.59
C ALA A 103 23.81 -11.90 -20.78
N LEU A 104 24.58 -11.42 -19.79
CA LEU A 104 26.05 -11.52 -19.78
C LEU A 104 26.52 -12.99 -19.80
N ALA A 105 25.88 -13.86 -19.01
CA ALA A 105 26.21 -15.27 -18.97
C ALA A 105 25.96 -15.96 -20.32
N GLU A 106 24.86 -15.65 -21.00
CA GLU A 106 24.56 -16.20 -22.32
C GLU A 106 25.52 -15.68 -23.40
N GLU A 107 25.93 -14.41 -23.33
CA GLU A 107 26.95 -13.85 -24.22
C GLU A 107 28.30 -14.54 -24.05
N LEU A 108 28.75 -14.73 -22.80
CA LEU A 108 29.99 -15.44 -22.49
C LEU A 108 29.96 -16.89 -22.99
N LYS A 109 28.84 -17.61 -22.78
CA LYS A 109 28.66 -18.97 -23.30
C LYS A 109 28.71 -19.00 -24.83
N ALA A 110 28.10 -18.03 -25.50
CA ALA A 110 28.11 -17.95 -26.96
C ALA A 110 29.54 -17.69 -27.50
N ARG A 111 30.31 -16.86 -26.81
CA ARG A 111 31.71 -16.58 -27.15
C ARG A 111 32.59 -17.82 -26.98
N ILE A 112 32.53 -18.49 -25.82
CA ILE A 112 33.28 -19.74 -25.57
C ILE A 112 32.94 -20.81 -26.63
N ARG A 113 31.65 -20.96 -26.97
CA ARG A 113 31.22 -21.91 -28.01
C ARG A 113 31.78 -21.58 -29.39
N SER A 114 32.00 -20.32 -29.69
CA SER A 114 32.56 -19.86 -30.97
C SER A 114 34.07 -20.10 -31.01
N ASP A 115 34.78 -19.81 -29.92
CA ASP A 115 36.23 -20.02 -29.81
C ASP A 115 36.61 -21.51 -29.88
N ASN A 116 35.76 -22.41 -29.36
CA ASN A 116 36.00 -23.86 -29.36
C ASN A 116 35.67 -24.57 -30.71
N LYS A 117 35.21 -23.82 -31.72
CA LYS A 117 34.88 -24.33 -33.07
C LYS A 117 35.95 -24.00 -34.13
N HIS A 118 37.03 -23.33 -33.73
CA HIS A 118 38.21 -23.05 -34.54
C HIS A 118 39.41 -23.88 -34.05
#